data_AF-E7RMR9-F1
#
_entry.id   AF-E7RMR9-F1
#
_cell.length_a   1.000
_cell.length_b   1.000
_cell.length_c   1.000
_cell.angle_alpha   90.00
_cell.angle_beta   90.00
_cell.angle_gamma   90.00
#
_symmetry.space_group_name_H-M   'P 1'
#
loop_
_entity.id
_entity.type
_entity.pdbx_description
1 polymer ?
#
loop_
_entity_poly.entity_id
_entity_poly.type
_entity_poly.pdbx_seq_one_letter_code
_entity_poly.pdbx_strand_id
1 'polypeptide(L)'
;MVTDTKIRLAILDFDGTIADTQTLIVDTMQGVIEELGLEKRTRAQCAAMIGLPLEKTFSTLIPMSDKMNRRCAEAYERIYREKNTLGAVTLFPHVYETLEKLHAHGTVLTIASSRHRWSLIDFVERFGIEKFITYILGADDVTHAKPHPEPVLKTLQELHFTPEEALVVGDTVYDIKMGQGAEVHTCGVTYGNGTRKDMISTRSEYIVDDFDQLLEIIG
;
A
#
# COMPACT_ATOMS: atom_id res chain seq x y z
N MET A 1 14.35 -21.70 22.37
CA MET A 1 13.40 -22.44 21.52
C MET A 1 13.09 -21.51 20.37
N VAL A 2 13.70 -21.73 19.21
CA VAL A 2 13.37 -20.97 17.99
C VAL A 2 12.09 -21.63 17.49
N THR A 3 10.95 -20.94 17.64
CA THR A 3 9.74 -21.36 16.96
C THR A 3 10.03 -21.20 15.47
N ASP A 4 10.03 -22.32 14.77
CA ASP A 4 10.14 -22.40 13.31
C ASP A 4 8.83 -21.87 12.74
N THR A 5 8.62 -20.55 12.85
CA THR A 5 7.37 -19.89 12.46
C THR A 5 7.40 -19.71 10.96
N LYS A 6 6.80 -20.66 10.23
CA LYS A 6 6.70 -20.59 8.79
C LYS A 6 5.61 -19.59 8.40
N ILE A 7 6.01 -18.43 7.89
CA ILE A 7 5.08 -17.46 7.27
C ILE A 7 4.43 -18.13 6.06
N ARG A 8 3.10 -18.06 5.98
CA ARG A 8 2.29 -18.68 4.92
C ARG A 8 1.38 -17.68 4.21
N LEU A 9 1.15 -16.52 4.81
CA LEU A 9 0.33 -15.43 4.28
C LEU A 9 1.16 -14.16 4.20
N ALA A 10 1.22 -13.53 3.03
CA ALA A 10 1.79 -12.19 2.85
C ALA A 10 0.68 -11.19 2.52
N ILE A 11 0.55 -10.16 3.36
CA ILE A 11 -0.40 -9.05 3.21
C ILE A 11 0.39 -7.84 2.72
N LEU A 12 0.30 -7.58 1.43
CA LEU A 12 1.12 -6.59 0.74
C LEU A 12 0.38 -5.25 0.66
N ASP A 13 1.06 -4.16 0.97
CA ASP A 13 0.64 -2.85 0.45
C ASP A 13 0.87 -2.78 -1.07
N PHE A 14 0.28 -1.76 -1.72
CA PHE A 14 0.37 -1.56 -3.15
C PHE A 14 1.28 -0.37 -3.53
N ASP A 15 1.00 0.83 -3.01
CA ASP A 15 1.64 2.08 -3.43
C ASP A 15 3.01 2.23 -2.76
N GLY A 16 4.10 2.15 -3.52
CA GLY A 16 5.44 2.17 -2.93
C GLY A 16 5.96 0.80 -2.49
N THR A 17 5.13 -0.25 -2.62
CA THR A 17 5.49 -1.62 -2.25
C THR A 17 5.49 -2.55 -3.46
N ILE A 18 4.35 -2.71 -4.14
CA ILE A 18 4.22 -3.50 -5.38
C ILE A 18 4.52 -2.63 -6.61
N ALA A 19 4.01 -1.39 -6.62
CA ALA A 19 4.05 -0.52 -7.77
C ALA A 19 4.61 0.88 -7.44
N ASP A 20 5.41 1.43 -8.35
CA ASP A 20 5.90 2.80 -8.28
C ASP A 20 4.83 3.77 -8.78
N THR A 21 4.01 4.24 -7.85
CA THR A 21 2.84 5.10 -8.12
C THR A 21 3.08 6.56 -7.75
N GLN A 22 4.24 6.90 -7.19
CA GLN A 22 4.50 8.20 -6.57
C GLN A 22 4.30 9.35 -7.55
N THR A 23 4.86 9.23 -8.77
CA THR A 23 4.78 10.28 -9.78
C THR A 23 3.33 10.55 -10.19
N LEU A 24 2.56 9.50 -10.45
CA LEU A 24 1.15 9.62 -10.84
C LEU A 24 0.30 10.25 -9.73
N ILE A 25 0.49 9.83 -8.48
CA ILE A 25 -0.25 10.38 -7.33
C ILE A 25 0.09 11.87 -7.16
N VAL A 26 1.37 12.22 -7.12
CA VAL A 26 1.82 13.61 -6.94
C VAL A 26 1.33 14.51 -8.09
N ASP A 27 1.42 14.04 -9.33
CA ASP A 27 0.95 14.81 -10.49
C ASP A 27 -0.57 15.01 -10.46
N THR A 28 -1.32 14.02 -9.98
CA THR A 28 -2.77 14.14 -9.81
C THR A 28 -3.09 15.16 -8.72
N MET A 29 -2.42 15.09 -7.57
CA MET A 29 -2.60 16.06 -6.47
C MET A 29 -2.28 17.49 -6.90
N GLN A 30 -1.18 17.69 -7.63
CA GLN A 30 -0.81 19.00 -8.18
C GLN A 30 -1.90 19.54 -9.12
N GLY A 31 -2.46 18.68 -9.98
CA GLY A 31 -3.57 19.04 -10.87
C GLY A 31 -4.82 19.49 -10.10
N VAL A 32 -5.18 18.79 -9.01
CA VAL A 32 -6.32 19.18 -8.16
C VAL A 32 -6.07 20.54 -7.49
N ILE A 33 -4.86 20.75 -6.94
CA ILE A 33 -4.47 22.01 -6.31
C ILE A 33 -4.59 23.17 -7.29
N GLU A 34 -4.13 22.98 -8.53
CA GLU A 34 -4.21 23.97 -9.60
C GLU A 34 -5.66 24.24 -10.03
N GLU A 35 -6.43 23.20 -10.33
CA GLU A 35 -7.81 23.32 -10.82
C GLU A 35 -8.74 24.01 -9.82
N LEU A 36 -8.59 23.70 -8.54
CA LEU A 36 -9.43 24.27 -7.49
C LEU A 36 -8.88 25.59 -6.93
N GLY A 37 -7.74 26.07 -7.45
CA GLY A 37 -7.12 27.33 -7.02
C GLY A 37 -6.67 27.31 -5.55
N LEU A 38 -6.20 26.16 -5.06
CA LEU A 38 -5.74 26.00 -3.69
C LEU A 38 -4.32 26.56 -3.49
N GLU A 39 -3.92 26.72 -2.23
CA GLU A 39 -2.55 27.11 -1.90
C GLU A 39 -1.54 26.09 -2.45
N LYS A 40 -0.53 26.58 -3.17
CA LYS A 40 0.49 25.70 -3.80
C LYS A 40 1.23 24.89 -2.73
N ARG A 41 1.48 23.62 -3.06
CA ARG A 41 2.31 22.71 -2.28
C ARG A 41 3.41 22.14 -3.14
N THR A 42 4.55 21.82 -2.54
CA THR A 42 5.66 21.20 -3.25
C THR A 42 5.36 19.74 -3.56
N ARG A 43 6.06 19.16 -4.54
CA ARG A 43 5.97 17.73 -4.84
C ARG A 43 6.27 16.87 -3.61
N ALA A 44 7.26 17.26 -2.81
CA ALA A 44 7.61 16.57 -1.57
C ALA A 44 6.47 16.61 -0.53
N GLN A 45 5.77 17.74 -0.40
CA GLN A 45 4.60 17.86 0.47
C GLN A 45 3.44 16.98 0.00
N CYS A 46 3.21 16.87 -1.32
CA CYS A 46 2.22 15.95 -1.88
C CYS A 46 2.62 14.48 -1.66
N ALA A 47 3.88 14.13 -1.92
CA ALA A 47 4.40 12.77 -1.74
C ALA A 47 4.28 12.30 -0.29
N ALA A 48 4.45 13.20 0.69
CA ALA A 48 4.28 12.87 2.11
C ALA A 48 2.85 12.46 2.49
N MET A 49 1.86 12.65 1.61
CA MET A 49 0.47 12.19 1.83
C MET A 49 0.22 10.76 1.32
N ILE A 50 1.17 10.17 0.57
CA ILE A 50 1.03 8.80 0.08
C ILE A 50 0.93 7.83 1.28
N GLY A 51 0.02 6.87 1.17
CA GLY A 51 -0.37 5.96 2.25
C GLY A 51 -1.62 6.40 3.02
N LEU A 52 -2.00 7.68 2.96
CA LEU A 52 -3.29 8.14 3.51
C LEU A 52 -4.45 7.81 2.57
N PRO A 53 -5.66 7.54 3.11
CA PRO A 53 -6.87 7.53 2.31
C PRO A 53 -7.11 8.86 1.60
N LEU A 54 -7.71 8.82 0.41
CA LEU A 54 -7.98 10.02 -0.39
C LEU A 54 -8.82 11.05 0.37
N GLU A 55 -9.77 10.57 1.18
CA GLU A 55 -10.67 11.38 2.01
C GLU A 55 -9.94 12.13 3.14
N LYS A 56 -8.69 11.78 3.44
CA LYS A 56 -7.85 12.49 4.42
C LYS A 56 -6.75 13.31 3.76
N THR A 57 -6.23 12.83 2.63
CA THR A 57 -5.10 13.38 1.89
C THR A 57 -5.10 14.91 1.79
N PHE A 58 -6.16 15.52 1.24
CA PHE A 58 -6.18 16.97 1.03
C PHE A 58 -6.38 17.75 2.32
N SER A 59 -7.29 17.31 3.21
CA SER A 59 -7.52 17.95 4.50
C SER A 59 -6.30 17.94 5.43
N THR A 60 -5.43 16.93 5.29
CA THR A 60 -4.14 16.85 6.02
C THR A 60 -3.09 17.77 5.41
N LEU A 61 -3.06 17.89 4.08
CA LEU A 61 -2.10 18.72 3.35
C LEU A 61 -2.42 20.23 3.43
N ILE A 62 -3.70 20.59 3.43
CA ILE A 62 -4.20 21.96 3.43
C ILE A 62 -5.43 22.01 4.36
N PRO A 63 -5.41 22.82 5.44
CA PRO A 63 -6.59 23.03 6.26
C PRO A 63 -7.78 23.52 5.40
N MET A 64 -8.88 22.77 5.42
CA MET A 64 -10.06 23.07 4.60
C MET A 64 -11.35 22.53 5.22
N SER A 65 -12.49 22.97 4.70
CA SER A 65 -13.79 22.41 5.08
C SER A 65 -14.03 21.04 4.46
N ASP A 66 -14.88 20.22 5.08
CA ASP A 66 -15.30 18.92 4.53
C ASP A 66 -15.90 19.04 3.12
N LYS A 67 -16.61 20.13 2.85
CA LYS A 67 -17.18 20.41 1.52
C LYS A 67 -16.07 20.60 0.49
N MET A 68 -14.98 21.29 0.83
CA MET A 68 -13.84 21.45 -0.08
C MET A 68 -13.07 20.14 -0.24
N ASN A 69 -12.88 19.39 0.85
CA ASN A 69 -12.20 18.11 0.81
C ASN A 69 -12.90 17.10 -0.12
N ARG A 70 -14.24 17.04 -0.08
CA ARG A 70 -15.02 16.23 -1.04
C ARG A 70 -14.81 16.66 -2.50
N ARG A 71 -14.80 17.98 -2.77
CA ARG A 71 -14.49 18.49 -4.11
C ARG A 71 -13.09 18.12 -4.58
N CYS A 72 -12.11 18.08 -3.67
CA CYS A 72 -10.75 17.64 -3.98
C CYS A 72 -10.72 16.15 -4.34
N ALA A 73 -11.44 15.30 -3.60
CA ALA A 73 -11.55 13.88 -3.92
C ALA A 73 -12.23 13.63 -5.28
N GLU A 74 -13.34 14.32 -5.57
CA GLU A 74 -14.03 14.25 -6.87
C GLU A 74 -13.12 14.67 -8.03
N ALA A 75 -12.40 15.80 -7.88
CA ALA A 75 -11.44 16.26 -8.89
C ALA A 75 -10.25 15.30 -9.03
N TYR A 76 -9.77 14.74 -7.91
CA TYR A 76 -8.68 13.77 -7.90
C TYR A 76 -9.04 12.55 -8.73
N GLU A 77 -10.20 11.93 -8.50
CA GLU A 77 -10.60 10.74 -9.25
C GLU A 77 -10.68 10.99 -10.76
N ARG A 78 -11.21 12.15 -11.17
CA ARG A 78 -11.29 12.51 -12.58
C ARG A 78 -9.90 12.70 -13.19
N ILE A 79 -9.06 13.52 -12.58
CA ILE A 79 -7.69 13.78 -13.06
C ILE A 79 -6.85 12.50 -13.02
N TYR A 80 -7.06 11.66 -12.01
CA TYR A 80 -6.40 10.37 -11.86
C TYR A 80 -6.72 9.46 -13.05
N ARG A 81 -8.00 9.33 -13.43
CA ARG A 81 -8.41 8.53 -14.59
C ARG A 81 -7.83 9.07 -15.90
N GLU A 82 -7.72 10.38 -16.05
CA GLU A 82 -7.11 11.02 -17.24
C GLU A 82 -5.60 10.73 -17.32
N LYS A 83 -4.90 10.77 -16.18
CA LYS A 83 -3.44 10.57 -16.11
C LYS A 83 -3.01 9.11 -16.01
N ASN A 84 -3.86 8.21 -15.55
CA ASN A 84 -3.58 6.78 -15.37
C ASN A 84 -3.64 6.00 -16.70
N THR A 85 -2.81 6.42 -17.65
CA THR A 85 -2.64 5.78 -18.94
C THR A 85 -1.66 4.61 -18.85
N LEU A 86 -1.63 3.75 -19.88
CA LEU A 86 -0.68 2.65 -19.96
C LEU A 86 0.76 3.16 -19.81
N GLY A 87 1.52 2.56 -18.88
CA GLY A 87 2.92 2.94 -18.59
C GLY A 87 3.10 4.10 -17.62
N ALA A 88 2.01 4.71 -17.11
CA ALA A 88 2.11 5.76 -16.08
C ALA A 88 2.59 5.22 -14.71
N VAL A 89 2.42 3.92 -14.48
CA VAL A 89 2.84 3.18 -13.28
C VAL A 89 3.50 1.90 -13.75
N THR A 90 4.58 1.51 -13.09
CA THR A 90 5.27 0.24 -13.29
C THR A 90 5.35 -0.52 -11.97
N LEU A 91 5.48 -1.85 -12.04
CA LEU A 91 5.92 -2.63 -10.88
C LEU A 91 7.34 -2.19 -10.48
N PHE A 92 7.66 -2.28 -9.20
CA PHE A 92 9.05 -2.19 -8.77
C PHE A 92 9.87 -3.38 -9.31
N PRO A 93 11.21 -3.26 -9.40
CA PRO A 93 12.07 -4.36 -9.79
C PRO A 93 11.77 -5.65 -9.00
N HIS A 94 11.85 -6.79 -9.69
CA HIS A 94 11.69 -8.14 -9.15
C HIS A 94 10.34 -8.48 -8.50
N VAL A 95 9.37 -7.56 -8.47
CA VAL A 95 8.06 -7.81 -7.85
C VAL A 95 7.34 -8.98 -8.53
N TYR A 96 7.24 -8.97 -9.86
CA TYR A 96 6.52 -10.01 -10.59
C TYR A 96 7.13 -11.40 -10.35
N GLU A 97 8.45 -11.53 -10.53
CA GLU A 97 9.18 -12.80 -10.40
C GLU A 97 9.12 -13.32 -8.96
N THR A 98 9.09 -12.43 -7.97
CA THR A 98 9.01 -12.80 -6.56
C THR A 98 7.61 -13.25 -6.18
N LEU A 99 6.55 -12.54 -6.62
CA LEU A 99 5.16 -12.97 -6.43
C LEU A 99 4.94 -14.35 -7.04
N GLU A 100 5.48 -14.60 -8.25
CA GLU A 100 5.41 -15.90 -8.90
C GLU A 100 6.06 -17.01 -8.07
N LYS A 101 7.28 -16.79 -7.58
CA LYS A 101 8.02 -17.76 -6.75
C LYS A 101 7.33 -18.04 -5.41
N LEU A 102 6.89 -17.00 -4.71
CA LEU A 102 6.18 -17.13 -3.43
C LEU A 102 4.88 -17.92 -3.63
N HIS A 103 4.11 -17.58 -4.66
CA HIS A 103 2.90 -18.32 -5.01
C HIS A 103 3.19 -19.78 -5.36
N ALA A 104 4.23 -20.05 -6.14
CA ALA A 104 4.65 -21.42 -6.50
C ALA A 104 5.10 -22.24 -5.27
N HIS A 105 5.61 -21.61 -4.22
CA HIS A 105 5.94 -22.25 -2.94
C HIS A 105 4.74 -22.41 -2.00
N GLY A 106 3.54 -22.00 -2.42
CA GLY A 106 2.30 -22.15 -1.66
C GLY A 106 2.04 -21.03 -0.64
N THR A 107 2.78 -19.91 -0.72
CA THR A 107 2.44 -18.70 0.03
C THR A 107 1.14 -18.11 -0.52
N VAL A 108 0.21 -17.79 0.36
CA VAL A 108 -1.00 -17.04 0.02
C VAL A 108 -0.64 -15.56 -0.01
N LEU A 109 -0.88 -14.89 -1.15
CA LEU A 109 -0.55 -13.49 -1.34
C LEU A 109 -1.83 -12.66 -1.40
N THR A 110 -1.87 -11.56 -0.67
CA THR A 110 -3.03 -10.66 -0.61
C THR A 110 -2.59 -9.21 -0.70
N ILE A 111 -3.51 -8.32 -1.07
CA ILE A 111 -3.28 -6.87 -1.07
C ILE A 111 -4.19 -6.21 -0.04
N ALA A 112 -3.64 -5.32 0.77
CA ALA A 112 -4.42 -4.40 1.61
C ALA A 112 -3.84 -2.99 1.43
N SER A 113 -4.65 -2.03 0.96
CA SER A 113 -4.16 -0.68 0.60
C SER A 113 -5.18 0.41 0.95
N SER A 114 -4.69 1.65 1.10
CA SER A 114 -5.52 2.85 1.29
C SER A 114 -6.17 3.36 -0.01
N ARG A 115 -6.00 2.64 -1.13
CA ARG A 115 -6.65 2.91 -2.42
C ARG A 115 -8.04 2.32 -2.49
N HIS A 116 -8.91 2.86 -3.34
CA HIS A 116 -10.16 2.19 -3.68
C HIS A 116 -9.93 0.84 -4.35
N ARG A 117 -10.74 -0.16 -3.98
CA ARG A 117 -10.65 -1.54 -4.47
C ARG A 117 -10.70 -1.64 -5.98
N TRP A 118 -11.61 -0.90 -6.63
CA TRP A 118 -11.75 -0.91 -8.09
C TRP A 118 -10.45 -0.52 -8.80
N SER A 119 -9.66 0.39 -8.22
CA SER A 119 -8.39 0.82 -8.80
C SER A 119 -7.30 -0.22 -8.60
N LEU A 120 -7.31 -0.97 -7.48
CA LEU A 120 -6.38 -2.07 -7.25
C LEU A 120 -6.61 -3.19 -8.27
N ILE A 121 -7.88 -3.54 -8.53
CA ILE A 121 -8.25 -4.57 -9.50
C ILE A 121 -7.74 -4.19 -10.90
N ASP A 122 -7.96 -2.96 -11.37
CA ASP A 122 -7.46 -2.48 -12.67
C ASP A 122 -5.94 -2.66 -12.81
N PHE A 123 -5.15 -2.30 -11.79
CA PHE A 123 -3.70 -2.48 -11.85
C PHE A 123 -3.26 -3.93 -11.81
N VAL A 124 -3.87 -4.71 -10.92
CA VAL A 124 -3.54 -6.13 -10.74
C VAL A 124 -3.77 -6.90 -12.05
N GLU A 125 -4.86 -6.61 -12.76
CA GLU A 125 -5.14 -7.16 -14.09
C GLU A 125 -4.17 -6.62 -15.16
N ARG A 126 -3.92 -5.31 -15.19
CA ARG A 126 -2.98 -4.69 -16.17
C ARG A 126 -1.56 -5.20 -16.03
N PHE A 127 -1.12 -5.50 -14.82
CA PHE A 127 0.20 -6.07 -14.54
C PHE A 127 0.25 -7.59 -14.68
N GLY A 128 -0.89 -8.26 -14.89
CA GLY A 128 -0.95 -9.72 -15.05
C GLY A 128 -0.60 -10.50 -13.79
N ILE A 129 -0.79 -9.89 -12.61
CA ILE A 129 -0.47 -10.48 -11.29
C ILE A 129 -1.71 -11.00 -10.56
N GLU A 130 -2.91 -10.86 -11.14
CA GLU A 130 -4.19 -11.32 -10.56
C GLU A 130 -4.17 -12.80 -10.21
N LYS A 131 -3.49 -13.61 -11.02
CA LYS A 131 -3.33 -15.06 -10.80
C LYS A 131 -2.55 -15.42 -9.53
N PHE A 132 -1.78 -14.50 -8.97
CA PHE A 132 -1.02 -14.71 -7.74
C PHE A 132 -1.76 -14.24 -6.49
N ILE A 133 -2.71 -13.31 -6.63
CA ILE A 133 -3.35 -12.60 -5.52
C ILE A 133 -4.68 -13.26 -5.15
N THR A 134 -4.76 -13.78 -3.94
CA THR A 134 -5.93 -14.52 -3.43
C THR A 134 -7.02 -13.59 -2.89
N TYR A 135 -6.63 -12.47 -2.30
CA TYR A 135 -7.57 -11.52 -1.69
C TYR A 135 -7.05 -10.09 -1.83
N ILE A 136 -7.96 -9.15 -2.05
CA ILE A 136 -7.66 -7.72 -2.19
C ILE A 136 -8.56 -6.99 -1.20
N LEU A 137 -8.05 -5.97 -0.53
CA LEU A 137 -8.81 -5.01 0.26
C LEU A 137 -8.39 -3.59 -0.11
N GLY A 138 -9.37 -2.78 -0.51
CA GLY A 138 -9.24 -1.35 -0.64
C GLY A 138 -9.70 -0.59 0.60
N ALA A 139 -9.54 0.73 0.59
CA ALA A 139 -10.04 1.62 1.64
C ALA A 139 -11.56 1.55 1.83
N ASP A 140 -12.30 1.29 0.75
CA ASP A 140 -13.76 1.14 0.72
C ASP A 140 -14.25 -0.22 1.25
N ASP A 141 -13.34 -1.17 1.51
CA ASP A 141 -13.68 -2.47 2.09
C ASP A 141 -13.60 -2.47 3.63
N VAL A 142 -13.18 -1.37 4.27
CA VAL A 142 -12.97 -1.26 5.73
C VAL A 142 -13.60 -0.01 6.34
N THR A 143 -13.92 -0.08 7.63
CA THR A 143 -14.38 1.08 8.40
C THR A 143 -13.20 1.93 8.86
N HIS A 144 -12.12 1.28 9.30
CA HIS A 144 -10.89 1.92 9.75
C HIS A 144 -9.72 1.51 8.84
N ALA A 145 -9.22 2.46 8.07
CA ALA A 145 -8.05 2.28 7.24
C ALA A 145 -6.74 2.22 8.06
N LYS A 146 -5.62 1.93 7.38
CA LYS A 146 -4.27 2.00 7.96
C LYS A 146 -4.06 3.32 8.71
N PRO A 147 -3.42 3.34 9.89
CA PRO A 147 -2.69 2.26 10.54
C PRO A 147 -3.54 1.33 11.43
N HIS A 148 -4.87 1.41 11.36
CA HIS A 148 -5.72 0.52 12.15
C HIS A 148 -5.55 -0.95 11.67
N PRO A 149 -5.56 -1.95 12.55
CA PRO A 149 -5.32 -3.36 12.18
C PRO A 149 -6.48 -4.01 11.41
N GLU A 150 -7.61 -3.33 11.23
CA GLU A 150 -8.82 -3.90 10.61
C GLU A 150 -8.57 -4.59 9.26
N PRO A 151 -7.79 -4.02 8.30
CA PRO A 151 -7.53 -4.72 7.03
C PRO A 151 -6.82 -6.07 7.22
N VAL A 152 -5.86 -6.14 8.14
CA VAL A 152 -5.15 -7.39 8.46
C VAL A 152 -6.08 -8.38 9.13
N LEU A 153 -6.82 -7.95 10.15
CA LEU A 153 -7.75 -8.80 10.87
C LEU A 153 -8.85 -9.38 9.96
N LYS A 154 -9.38 -8.57 9.03
CA LYS A 154 -10.32 -9.07 8.01
C LYS A 154 -9.68 -10.10 7.09
N THR A 155 -8.45 -9.86 6.65
CA THR A 155 -7.72 -10.81 5.78
C THR A 155 -7.48 -12.15 6.50
N LEU A 156 -7.03 -12.11 7.75
CA LEU A 156 -6.85 -13.30 8.58
C LEU A 156 -8.16 -14.07 8.75
N GLN A 157 -9.25 -13.36 9.05
CA GLN A 157 -10.57 -13.96 9.23
C GLN A 157 -11.10 -14.61 7.94
N GLU A 158 -11.02 -13.90 6.81
CA GLU A 158 -11.51 -14.38 5.51
C GLU A 158 -10.78 -15.64 5.05
N LEU A 159 -9.46 -15.66 5.24
CA LEU A 159 -8.58 -16.72 4.75
C LEU A 159 -8.22 -17.78 5.80
N HIS A 160 -8.74 -17.63 7.02
CA HIS A 160 -8.57 -18.57 8.13
C HIS A 160 -7.10 -18.79 8.55
N PHE A 161 -6.30 -17.72 8.57
CA PHE A 161 -4.91 -17.72 9.06
C PHE A 161 -4.82 -17.19 10.49
N THR A 162 -3.78 -17.61 11.23
CA THR A 162 -3.44 -17.00 12.52
C THR A 162 -2.42 -15.87 12.36
N PRO A 163 -2.30 -14.96 13.34
CA PRO A 163 -1.35 -13.85 13.25
C PRO A 163 0.11 -14.28 13.03
N GLU A 164 0.51 -15.40 13.64
CA GLU A 164 1.87 -15.94 13.55
C GLU A 164 2.21 -16.48 12.15
N GLU A 165 1.20 -16.83 11.34
CA GLU A 165 1.41 -17.31 9.97
C GLU A 165 1.50 -16.16 8.94
N ALA A 166 1.32 -14.90 9.38
CA ALA A 166 1.13 -13.77 8.50
C ALA A 166 2.26 -12.73 8.60
N LEU A 167 2.57 -12.13 7.45
CA LEU A 167 3.52 -11.03 7.31
C LEU A 167 2.85 -9.86 6.59
N VAL A 168 2.88 -8.67 7.21
CA VAL A 168 2.55 -7.43 6.51
C VAL A 168 3.80 -6.86 5.88
N VAL A 169 3.73 -6.53 4.58
CA VAL A 169 4.82 -5.90 3.82
C VAL A 169 4.36 -4.52 3.35
N GLY A 170 5.13 -3.47 3.65
CA GLY A 170 4.80 -2.12 3.22
C GLY A 170 5.97 -1.14 3.32
N ASP A 171 5.86 0.02 2.68
CA ASP A 171 6.90 1.05 2.62
C ASP A 171 6.66 2.17 3.63
N THR A 172 5.48 2.28 4.24
CA THR A 172 5.14 3.37 5.16
C THR A 172 5.05 2.93 6.61
N VAL A 173 5.17 3.90 7.53
CA VAL A 173 4.91 3.67 8.96
C VAL A 173 3.48 3.19 9.24
N TYR A 174 2.55 3.44 8.32
CA TYR A 174 1.16 3.03 8.47
C TYR A 174 1.01 1.53 8.31
N ASP A 175 1.77 0.92 7.39
CA ASP A 175 1.77 -0.52 7.14
C ASP A 175 2.33 -1.27 8.34
N ILE A 176 3.48 -0.83 8.85
CA ILE A 176 4.13 -1.46 10.00
C ILE A 176 3.23 -1.38 11.24
N LYS A 177 2.62 -0.22 11.50
CA LYS A 177 1.68 -0.07 12.62
C LYS A 177 0.41 -0.90 12.45
N MET A 178 -0.09 -1.05 11.22
CA MET A 178 -1.23 -1.91 10.92
C MET A 178 -0.90 -3.37 11.25
N GLY A 179 0.25 -3.87 10.83
CA GLY A 179 0.69 -5.24 11.16
C GLY A 179 0.91 -5.44 12.65
N GLN A 180 1.61 -4.51 13.32
CA GLN A 180 1.83 -4.57 14.76
C GLN A 180 0.53 -4.55 15.57
N GLY A 181 -0.45 -3.72 15.16
CA GLY A 181 -1.75 -3.68 15.81
C GLY A 181 -2.57 -4.96 15.65
N ALA A 182 -2.22 -5.81 14.68
CA ALA A 182 -2.81 -7.11 14.44
C ALA A 182 -1.95 -8.27 14.96
N GLU A 183 -0.83 -7.96 15.63
CA GLU A 183 0.13 -8.92 16.19
C GLU A 183 0.72 -9.90 15.16
N VAL A 184 0.85 -9.46 13.89
CA VAL A 184 1.49 -10.21 12.81
C VAL A 184 2.95 -9.77 12.62
N HIS A 185 3.73 -10.60 11.91
CA HIS A 185 5.08 -10.22 11.48
C HIS A 185 5.05 -8.99 10.57
N THR A 186 6.12 -8.19 10.56
CA THR A 186 6.18 -6.98 9.73
C THR A 186 7.48 -6.84 8.94
N CYS A 187 7.37 -6.48 7.66
CA CYS A 187 8.51 -6.20 6.80
C CYS A 187 8.36 -4.82 6.15
N GLY A 188 9.32 -3.94 6.44
CA GLY A 188 9.42 -2.63 5.84
C GLY A 188 10.26 -2.67 4.57
N VAL A 189 9.79 -2.07 3.48
CA VAL A 189 10.60 -1.89 2.27
C VAL A 189 11.17 -0.47 2.21
N THR A 190 12.37 -0.30 1.65
CA THR A 190 13.08 1.01 1.65
C THR A 190 13.12 1.70 0.29
N TYR A 191 12.65 1.02 -0.77
CA TYR A 191 12.63 1.54 -2.14
C TYR A 191 11.36 2.35 -2.48
N GLY A 192 10.38 2.37 -1.56
CA GLY A 192 9.12 3.10 -1.69
C GLY A 192 9.18 4.55 -1.21
N ASN A 193 8.06 5.03 -0.67
CA ASN A 193 7.88 6.42 -0.22
C ASN A 193 8.42 6.67 1.19
N GLY A 194 8.37 5.68 2.07
CA GLY A 194 8.95 5.79 3.41
C GLY A 194 10.45 5.55 3.43
N THR A 195 11.10 5.98 4.51
CA THR A 195 12.56 5.85 4.64
C THR A 195 12.95 4.67 5.54
N ARG A 196 14.17 4.15 5.37
CA ARG A 196 14.75 3.18 6.31
C ARG A 196 14.71 3.67 7.77
N LYS A 197 14.88 4.98 8.00
CA LYS A 197 14.78 5.57 9.34
C LYS A 197 13.37 5.42 9.91
N ASP A 198 12.34 5.57 9.07
CA ASP A 198 10.95 5.37 9.45
C ASP A 198 10.72 3.92 9.87
N MET A 199 11.18 2.94 9.07
CA MET A 199 11.06 1.50 9.36
C MET A 199 11.75 1.10 10.67
N ILE A 200 12.93 1.65 10.93
CA ILE A 200 13.65 1.46 12.21
C ILE A 200 12.86 2.08 13.37
N SER A 201 12.31 3.30 13.18
CA SER A 201 11.57 4.01 14.23
C SER A 201 10.29 3.29 14.64
N THR A 202 9.63 2.61 13.70
CA THR A 202 8.45 1.78 13.96
C THR A 202 8.82 0.40 14.48
N ARG A 203 10.11 0.02 14.54
CA ARG A 203 10.55 -1.33 14.90
C ARG A 203 9.94 -2.40 14.01
N SER A 204 9.98 -2.17 12.69
CA SER A 204 9.69 -3.24 11.73
C SER A 204 10.59 -4.43 12.01
N GLU A 205 10.03 -5.64 12.01
CA GLU A 205 10.77 -6.85 12.34
C GLU A 205 11.82 -7.18 11.28
N TYR A 206 11.43 -7.06 10.02
CA TYR A 206 12.30 -7.16 8.86
C TYR A 206 12.36 -5.83 8.12
N ILE A 207 13.49 -5.56 7.46
CA ILE A 207 13.65 -4.41 6.56
C ILE A 207 14.44 -4.88 5.34
N VAL A 208 13.86 -4.73 4.15
CA VAL A 208 14.45 -5.16 2.87
C VAL A 208 14.65 -3.98 1.93
N ASP A 209 15.67 -4.08 1.08
CA ASP A 209 16.01 -3.05 0.09
C ASP A 209 15.55 -3.39 -1.33
N ASP A 210 15.09 -4.62 -1.55
CA ASP A 210 14.48 -5.10 -2.78
C ASP A 210 13.37 -6.10 -2.41
N PHE A 211 12.36 -6.23 -3.27
CA PHE A 211 11.21 -7.09 -3.01
C PHE A 211 11.62 -8.58 -3.05
N ASP A 212 12.65 -8.96 -3.81
CA ASP A 212 13.12 -10.34 -3.92
C ASP A 212 13.65 -10.93 -2.61
N GLN A 213 14.12 -10.09 -1.69
CA GLN A 213 14.60 -10.47 -0.36
C GLN A 213 13.48 -11.07 0.51
N LEU A 214 12.20 -10.88 0.16
CA LEU A 214 11.09 -11.57 0.81
C LEU A 214 11.18 -13.10 0.71
N LEU A 215 11.88 -13.62 -0.31
CA LEU A 215 12.12 -15.06 -0.46
C LEU A 215 12.97 -15.63 0.68
N GLU A 216 13.82 -14.82 1.33
CA GLU A 216 14.64 -15.24 2.48
C GLU A 216 13.84 -15.25 3.79
N ILE A 217 12.68 -14.59 3.82
CA ILE A 217 11.83 -14.42 5.01
C ILE A 217 10.66 -15.40 5.00
N ILE A 218 10.02 -15.59 3.84
CA ILE A 218 8.80 -16.39 3.68
C ILE A 218 9.11 -17.83 3.21
N GLY A 219 10.31 -18.05 2.66
CA GLY A 219 10.76 -19.30 2.05
C GLY A 219 11.24 -20.37 3.03
#